data_AF-A0A7X7R822-F1
#
_entry.id   AF-A0A7X7R822-F1
#
_cell.length_a   1.000
_cell.length_b   1.000
_cell.length_c   1.000
_cell.angle_alpha   90.00
_cell.angle_beta   90.00
_cell.angle_gamma   90.00
#
_symmetry.space_group_name_H-M   'P 1'
#
loop_
_entity.id
_entity.type
_entity.pdbx_description
1 polymer ?
#
loop_
_entity_poly.entity_id
_entity_poly.type
_entity_poly.pdbx_seq_one_letter_code
_entity_poly.pdbx_strand_id
1 'polypeptide(L)'
;ARNASSQVRVAYDGYRSAYDLARHYRDELVPLHQNITEESVLQYNGMLIGVFELLAAARSQSASVAQAIEAERDFWRADAALKASLLGQPIAPLVLQSGASPAQAGGGH
;
A
#
# COMPACT_ATOMS: atom_id res chain seq x y z
N ALA A 1 11.33 -5.01 33.07
CA ALA A 1 12.20 -5.72 32.11
C ALA A 1 11.42 -6.55 31.09
N ARG A 2 10.65 -7.59 31.48
CA ARG A 2 9.96 -8.49 30.53
C ARG A 2 9.04 -7.79 29.52
N ASN A 3 8.28 -6.78 29.96
CA ASN A 3 7.37 -6.04 29.07
C ASN A 3 8.14 -5.24 27.99
N ALA A 4 9.25 -4.59 28.34
CA ALA A 4 10.06 -3.82 27.40
C ALA A 4 10.65 -4.69 26.27
N SER A 5 11.18 -5.88 26.59
CA SER A 5 11.69 -6.81 25.58
C SER A 5 10.57 -7.37 24.67
N SER A 6 9.37 -7.55 25.22
CA SER A 6 8.20 -7.97 24.43
C SER A 6 7.77 -6.88 23.45
N GLN A 7 7.73 -5.62 23.88
CA GLN A 7 7.33 -4.49 23.04
C GLN A 7 8.30 -4.25 21.88
N VAL A 8 9.61 -4.38 22.12
CA VAL A 8 10.62 -4.26 21.05
C VAL A 8 10.46 -5.36 20.01
N ARG A 9 10.15 -6.61 20.42
CA ARG A 9 9.91 -7.71 19.47
C ARG A 9 8.71 -7.43 18.58
N VAL A 10 7.58 -7.03 19.17
CA VAL A 10 6.37 -6.69 18.41
C VAL A 10 6.62 -5.53 17.43
N ALA A 11 7.33 -4.48 17.88
CA ALA A 11 7.68 -3.36 17.02
C ALA A 11 8.63 -3.76 15.87
N TYR A 12 9.56 -4.68 16.12
CA TYR A 12 10.47 -5.20 15.11
C TYR A 12 9.73 -6.03 14.06
N ASP A 13 8.80 -6.90 14.48
CA ASP A 13 8.00 -7.71 13.55
C ASP A 13 7.11 -6.82 12.67
N GLY A 14 6.52 -5.76 13.24
CA GLY A 14 5.77 -4.74 12.50
C GLY A 14 6.64 -3.97 11.50
N TYR A 15 7.82 -3.53 11.92
CA TYR A 15 8.80 -2.87 11.06
C TYR A 15 9.18 -3.74 9.85
N ARG A 16 9.51 -5.01 10.10
CA ARG A 16 9.93 -5.94 9.04
C ARG A 16 8.82 -6.19 8.03
N SER A 17 7.59 -6.42 8.52
CA SER A 17 6.43 -6.65 7.65
C SER A 17 6.12 -5.43 6.79
N ALA A 18 6.16 -4.22 7.36
CA ALA A 18 5.93 -2.99 6.62
C ALA A 18 7.04 -2.69 5.60
N TYR A 19 8.29 -3.03 5.92
CA TYR A 19 9.42 -2.91 4.99
C TYR A 19 9.25 -3.84 3.78
N ASP A 20 8.92 -5.11 4.02
CA ASP A 20 8.72 -6.08 2.95
C ASP A 20 7.55 -5.67 2.03
N LEU A 21 6.46 -5.15 2.61
CA LEU A 21 5.32 -4.63 1.85
C LEU A 21 5.71 -3.40 0.99
N ALA A 22 6.34 -2.39 1.59
CA ALA A 22 6.77 -1.19 0.87
C ALA A 22 7.73 -1.52 -0.27
N ARG A 23 8.65 -2.46 -0.04
CA ARG A 23 9.56 -2.96 -1.06
C ARG A 23 8.82 -3.64 -2.20
N HIS A 24 7.91 -4.56 -1.90
CA HIS A 24 7.14 -5.28 -2.93
C HIS A 24 6.34 -4.32 -3.82
N TYR A 25 5.72 -3.30 -3.22
CA TYR A 25 5.03 -2.25 -3.99
C TYR A 25 5.96 -1.50 -4.94
N ARG A 26 7.13 -1.09 -4.45
CA ARG A 26 8.10 -0.30 -5.23
C ARG A 26 8.79 -1.13 -6.32
N ASP A 27 9.22 -2.34 -5.99
CA ASP A 27 10.08 -3.15 -6.84
C ASP A 27 9.25 -3.99 -7.84
N GLU A 28 8.00 -4.32 -7.54
CA GLU A 28 7.18 -5.24 -8.36
C GLU A 28 5.87 -4.61 -8.85
N LEU A 29 5.02 -4.10 -7.96
CA LEU A 29 3.66 -3.69 -8.32
C LEU A 29 3.60 -2.41 -9.16
N VAL A 30 4.34 -1.37 -8.76
CA VAL A 30 4.38 -0.10 -9.51
C VAL A 30 4.95 -0.32 -10.93
N PRO A 31 6.11 -0.98 -11.09
CA PRO A 31 6.63 -1.29 -12.43
C PRO A 31 5.69 -2.17 -13.25
N LEU A 32 5.00 -3.14 -12.64
CA LEU A 32 4.03 -3.99 -13.34
C LEU A 32 2.90 -3.17 -13.95
N HIS A 33 2.26 -2.30 -13.14
CA HIS A 33 1.18 -1.46 -13.63
C HIS A 33 1.64 -0.43 -14.66
N GLN A 34 2.89 0.04 -14.57
CA GLN A 34 3.48 0.87 -15.60
C GLN A 34 3.57 0.13 -16.95
N ASN A 35 4.13 -1.08 -16.96
CA ASN A 35 4.22 -1.89 -18.18
C ASN A 35 2.83 -2.18 -18.79
N ILE A 36 1.84 -2.48 -17.94
CA ILE A 36 0.45 -2.71 -18.39
C ILE A 36 -0.11 -1.47 -19.07
N THR A 37 0.08 -0.27 -18.51
CA THR A 37 -0.40 0.97 -19.13
C THR A 37 0.33 1.25 -20.44
N GLU A 38 1.64 1.06 -20.50
CA GLU A 38 2.44 1.26 -21.71
C GLU A 38 1.95 0.35 -22.84
N GLU A 39 1.73 -0.93 -22.54
CA GLU A 39 1.17 -1.90 -23.49
C GLU A 39 -0.28 -1.54 -23.90
N SER A 40 -1.11 -1.07 -22.95
CA SER A 40 -2.48 -0.63 -23.24
C SER A 40 -2.50 0.54 -24.23
N VAL A 41 -1.54 1.46 -24.15
CA VAL A 41 -1.39 2.55 -25.13
C VAL A 41 -1.05 2.00 -26.51
N LEU A 42 -0.14 1.03 -26.61
CA LEU A 42 0.20 0.38 -27.88
C LEU A 42 -1.00 -0.34 -28.50
N GLN A 43 -1.78 -1.06 -27.68
CA GLN A 43 -2.99 -1.75 -28.13
C GLN A 43 -4.09 -0.79 -28.57
N TYR A 44 -4.27 0.34 -27.87
CA TYR A 44 -5.22 1.38 -28.27
C TYR A 44 -4.84 1.97 -29.64
N ASN A 45 -3.55 2.29 -29.83
CA ASN A 45 -3.05 2.76 -31.12
C ASN A 45 -3.21 1.71 -32.24
N GLY A 46 -3.12 0.42 -31.90
CA GLY A 46 -3.38 -0.70 -32.79
C GLY A 46 -4.87 -1.03 -33.01
N MET A 47 -5.79 -0.25 -32.43
CA MET A 47 -7.25 -0.51 -32.44
C MET A 47 -7.67 -1.86 -31.83
N LEU A 48 -6.84 -2.43 -30.94
CA LEU A 48 -7.12 -3.70 -30.26
C LEU A 48 -7.97 -3.51 -29.00
N ILE A 49 -7.90 -2.34 -28.37
CA ILE A 49 -8.73 -1.96 -27.22
C ILE A 49 -9.43 -0.61 -27.45
N GLY A 50 -10.53 -0.38 -26.74
CA GLY A 50 -11.24 0.90 -26.72
C GLY A 50 -10.69 1.88 -25.68
N VAL A 51 -11.16 3.13 -25.73
CA VAL A 51 -10.74 4.20 -24.80
C VAL A 51 -11.08 3.91 -23.33
N PHE A 52 -12.18 3.19 -23.06
CA PHE A 52 -12.59 2.85 -21.70
C PHE A 52 -11.63 1.84 -21.05
N GLU A 53 -11.12 0.88 -21.82
CA GLU A 53 -10.11 -0.07 -21.35
C GLU A 53 -8.78 0.65 -21.06
N LEU A 54 -8.37 1.58 -21.94
CA LEU A 54 -7.20 2.43 -21.70
C LEU A 54 -7.34 3.26 -20.42
N LEU A 55 -8.51 3.86 -20.19
CA LEU A 55 -8.79 4.63 -18.98
C LEU A 55 -8.79 3.74 -17.73
N ALA A 56 -9.29 2.51 -17.83
CA ALA A 56 -9.26 1.54 -16.74
C ALA A 56 -7.82 1.16 -16.38
N ALA A 57 -6.94 0.93 -17.37
CA ALA A 57 -5.52 0.68 -17.15
C ALA A 57 -4.85 1.86 -16.43
N ALA A 58 -5.07 3.09 -16.91
CA ALA A 58 -4.52 4.31 -16.27
C ALA A 58 -5.01 4.49 -14.82
N ARG A 59 -6.29 4.19 -14.54
CA ARG A 59 -6.83 4.22 -13.18
C ARG A 59 -6.18 3.17 -12.29
N SER A 60 -5.95 1.96 -12.80
CA SER A 60 -5.27 0.89 -12.06
C SER A 60 -3.83 1.28 -11.69
N GLN A 61 -3.10 1.91 -12.61
CA GLN A 61 -1.76 2.42 -12.35
C GLN A 61 -1.75 3.51 -11.28
N SER A 62 -2.69 4.45 -11.37
CA SER A 62 -2.82 5.52 -10.36
C SER A 62 -3.12 4.93 -8.97
N ALA A 63 -3.98 3.90 -8.90
CA ALA A 63 -4.28 3.19 -7.66
C ALA A 63 -3.05 2.44 -7.11
N SER A 64 -2.26 1.79 -7.98
CA SER A 64 -1.02 1.11 -7.57
C SER A 64 0.00 2.09 -6.98
N VAL A 65 0.15 3.28 -7.57
CA VAL A 65 1.04 4.32 -7.05
C VAL A 65 0.54 4.84 -5.70
N ALA A 66 -0.76 5.08 -5.57
CA ALA A 66 -1.35 5.51 -4.29
C ALA A 66 -1.11 4.47 -3.18
N GLN A 67 -1.29 3.18 -3.47
CA GLN A 67 -1.02 2.11 -2.52
C GLN A 67 0.47 1.99 -2.15
N ALA A 68 1.38 2.22 -3.10
CA ALA A 68 2.81 2.24 -2.82
C ALA A 68 3.19 3.37 -1.85
N ILE A 69 2.61 4.56 -2.02
CA ILE A 69 2.81 5.70 -1.11
C ILE A 69 2.28 5.35 0.30
N GLU A 70 1.11 4.73 0.39
CA GLU A 70 0.54 4.30 1.66
C GLU A 70 1.42 3.26 2.36
N ALA A 71 1.94 2.27 1.63
CA ALA A 71 2.85 1.26 2.16
C ALA A 71 4.17 1.89 2.66
N GLU A 72 4.73 2.84 1.92
CA GLU A 72 5.92 3.58 2.34
C GLU A 72 5.68 4.41 3.60
N ARG A 73 4.54 5.11 3.67
CA ARG A 73 4.14 5.84 4.89
C ARG A 73 4.04 4.90 6.10
N ASP A 74 3.44 3.73 5.93
CA ASP A 74 3.25 2.78 7.01
C ASP A 74 4.58 2.15 7.44
N PHE A 75 5.52 1.94 6.51
CA PHE A 75 6.91 1.59 6.83
C PHE A 75 7.58 2.66 7.69
N TRP A 76 7.50 3.94 7.31
CA TRP A 76 8.10 5.03 8.09
C TRP A 76 7.49 5.16 9.49
N ARG A 77 6.18 4.88 9.63
CA ARG A 77 5.53 4.80 10.95
C ARG A 77 6.06 3.64 11.78
N ALA A 78 6.24 2.46 11.18
CA ALA A 78 6.75 1.29 11.87
C ALA A 78 8.22 1.47 12.30
N ASP A 79 9.05 2.12 11.47
CA ASP A 79 10.42 2.52 11.83
C ASP A 79 10.44 3.47 13.04
N ALA A 80 9.59 4.48 13.05
CA ALA A 80 9.45 5.39 14.19
C ALA A 80 8.99 4.66 15.47
N ALA A 81 8.02 3.75 15.36
CA ALA A 81 7.53 2.95 16.47
C ALA A 81 8.62 2.04 17.06
N LEU A 82 9.43 1.39 16.20
CA LEU A 82 10.58 0.60 16.63
C LEU A 82 11.60 1.47 17.38
N LYS A 83 12.00 2.62 16.81
CA LYS A 83 12.92 3.56 17.46
C LYS A 83 12.41 4.02 18.83
N ALA A 84 11.12 4.33 18.92
CA ALA A 84 10.50 4.75 20.17
C ALA A 84 10.45 3.61 21.22
N SER A 85 10.21 2.37 20.78
CA SER A 85 10.26 1.20 21.66
C SER A 85 11.67 0.95 22.24
N LEU A 86 12.72 1.20 21.45
CA LEU A 86 14.12 1.12 21.89
C LEU A 86 14.47 2.20 22.92
N LEU A 87 13.86 3.38 22.83
CA LEU A 87 13.98 4.48 23.80
C LEU A 87 13.12 4.28 25.06
N GLY A 88 12.33 3.21 25.13
CA GLY A 88 11.44 2.92 26.27
C GLY A 88 10.14 3.73 26.27
N GLN A 89 9.84 4.46 25.20
CA GLN A 89 8.58 5.18 25.00
C GLN A 89 7.84 4.59 23.79
N PRO A 90 7.31 3.35 23.87
CA PRO A 90 6.67 2.72 22.72
C PRO A 90 5.48 3.57 22.25
N ILE A 91 5.50 3.93 20.97
CA ILE A 91 4.33 4.53 20.32
C ILE A 91 3.34 3.39 20.14
N ALA A 92 2.16 3.50 20.76
CA ALA A 92 1.11 2.53 20.53
C ALA A 92 0.79 2.50 19.03
N PRO A 93 0.73 1.32 18.39
CA PRO A 93 0.30 1.25 17.00
C PRO A 93 -1.07 1.91 16.92
N LEU A 94 -1.20 2.92 16.04
CA LEU A 94 -2.52 3.42 15.69
C LEU A 94 -3.23 2.26 14.99
N VAL A 95 -4.18 1.65 15.69
CA VAL A 95 -5.16 0.79 15.06
C VAL A 95 -6.01 1.72 14.20
N LEU A 96 -5.65 1.84 12.92
CA LEU A 96 -6.56 2.37 11.93
C LEU A 96 -7.68 1.33 11.84
N GLN A 97 -8.81 1.61 12.50
CA GLN A 97 -10.04 0.91 12.16
C GLN A 97 -10.30 1.24 10.69
N SER A 98 -10.08 0.27 9.82
CA SER A 98 -10.60 0.31 8.46
C SER A 98 -12.11 0.35 8.59
N GLY A 99 -12.67 1.56 8.64
CA GLY A 99 -14.10 1.79 8.47
C GLY A 99 -14.45 1.23 7.10
N ALA A 100 -15.00 0.03 7.06
CA ALA A 100 -15.65 -0.48 5.89
C ALA A 100 -16.81 0.47 5.59
N SER A 101 -16.60 1.42 4.68
CA SER A 101 -17.69 2.18 4.08
C SER A 101 -18.65 1.15 3.49
N PRO A 102 -19.92 1.10 3.91
CA PRO A 102 -20.88 0.23 3.25
C PRO A 102 -20.98 0.70 1.81
N ALA A 103 -20.61 -0.17 0.87
CA ALA A 103 -20.92 0.03 -0.54
C ALA A 103 -22.44 0.11 -0.63
N GLN A 104 -22.96 1.33 -0.80
CA GLN A 104 -24.37 1.59 -0.99
C GLN A 104 -24.73 0.98 -2.35
N ALA A 105 -25.30 -0.22 -2.32
CA ALA A 105 -25.87 -0.86 -3.48
C ALA A 105 -26.97 0.06 -4.02
N GLY A 106 -26.75 0.65 -5.19
CA GLY A 106 -27.73 1.45 -5.90
C GLY A 106 -28.96 0.58 -6.19
N GLY A 107 -30.05 0.87 -5.46
CA GLY A 107 -31.37 0.36 -5.81
C GLY A 107 -31.86 1.06 -7.07
N GLY A 108 -32.02 0.28 -8.14
CA GLY A 108 -32.72 0.73 -9.34
C GLY A 108 -34.23 0.71 -9.12
N HIS A 109 -34.86 1.81 -9.53
CA HIS A 109 -36.26 1.90 -9.95
C HIS A 109 -36.28 2.74 -11.23
#